data_AF-A0A9N9D155-F1
#
_entry.id   AF-A0A9N9D155-F1
#
_cell.length_a   1.000
_cell.length_b   1.000
_cell.length_c   1.000
_cell.angle_alpha   90.00
_cell.angle_beta   90.00
_cell.angle_gamma   90.00
#
_symmetry.space_group_name_H-M   'P 1'
#
loop_
_entity.id
_entity.type
_entity.pdbx_description
1 polymer ?
#
loop_
_entity_poly.entity_id
_entity_poly.type
_entity_poly.pdbx_seq_one_letter_code
_entity_poly.pdbx_strand_id
1 'polypeptide(L)'
;LEPSKIEDITPPIQHNQSIDDYFNQIKTYATELGVSLDNQDLKVKFFNGLSPENKKDMIRFGFKEPLKKIVEHLNRISAGPTDMQKF
;
A
#
# COMPACT_ATOMS: atom_id res chain seq x y z
N LEU A 1 -21.00 21.18 -18.77
CA LEU A 1 -20.43 20.05 -18.03
C LEU A 1 -19.54 20.65 -16.95
N GLU A 2 -19.85 20.45 -15.68
CA GLU A 2 -18.90 20.77 -14.61
C GLU A 2 -17.69 19.84 -14.72
N PRO A 3 -16.45 20.35 -14.54
CA PRO A 3 -15.27 19.49 -14.50
C PRO A 3 -15.41 18.52 -13.31
N SER A 4 -15.24 17.24 -13.62
CA SER A 4 -15.30 16.14 -12.67
C SER A 4 -14.38 16.41 -11.48
N LYS A 5 -14.95 16.36 -10.28
CA LYS A 5 -14.36 16.65 -8.94
C LYS A 5 -13.18 15.74 -8.52
N ILE A 6 -12.57 15.02 -9.46
CA ILE A 6 -11.57 13.97 -9.21
C ILE A 6 -10.17 14.58 -8.94
N GLU A 7 -9.93 15.84 -9.32
CA GLU A 7 -8.60 16.46 -9.21
C GLU A 7 -8.14 16.78 -7.77
N ASP A 8 -9.04 16.82 -6.78
CA ASP A 8 -8.70 17.25 -5.40
C ASP A 8 -8.43 16.10 -4.40
N ILE A 9 -8.54 14.83 -4.80
CA ILE A 9 -8.37 13.72 -3.85
C ILE A 9 -6.88 13.38 -3.70
N THR A 10 -6.31 13.86 -2.58
CA THR A 10 -4.90 13.61 -2.23
C THR A 10 -4.69 12.15 -1.84
N PRO A 11 -3.67 11.45 -2.41
CA PRO A 11 -3.37 10.07 -2.02
C PRO A 11 -2.96 9.95 -0.54
N PRO A 12 -3.38 8.89 0.17
CA PRO A 12 -2.91 8.61 1.52
C PRO A 12 -1.39 8.38 1.60
N ILE A 13 -0.79 8.74 2.74
CA ILE A 13 0.62 8.50 3.08
C ILE A 13 0.67 7.73 4.40
N GLN A 14 1.53 6.71 4.48
CA GLN A 14 1.62 5.80 5.63
C GLN A 14 2.09 6.48 6.92
N HIS A 15 3.10 7.34 6.84
CA HIS A 15 3.79 7.90 8.01
C HIS A 15 4.19 6.80 9.02
N ASN A 16 3.67 6.87 10.25
CA ASN A 16 3.94 5.93 11.35
C ASN A 16 2.82 4.90 11.52
N GLN A 17 1.86 4.83 10.59
CA GLN A 17 0.75 3.90 10.67
C GLN A 17 1.19 2.48 10.32
N SER A 18 0.43 1.51 10.85
CA SER A 18 0.58 0.12 10.43
C SER A 18 0.27 -0.03 8.94
N ILE A 19 0.81 -1.08 8.32
CA ILE A 19 0.55 -1.39 6.91
C ILE A 19 -0.94 -1.66 6.67
N ASP A 20 -1.65 -2.27 7.61
CA ASP A 20 -3.09 -2.54 7.50
C ASP A 20 -3.93 -1.26 7.57
N ASP A 21 -3.60 -0.34 8.49
CA ASP A 21 -4.30 0.96 8.59
C ASP A 21 -4.07 1.81 7.34
N TYR A 22 -2.84 1.80 6.83
CA TYR A 22 -2.51 2.46 5.58
C TYR A 22 -3.25 1.82 4.39
N PHE A 23 -3.29 0.49 4.32
CA PHE A 23 -3.98 -0.21 3.25
C PHE A 23 -5.50 0.03 3.27
N ASN A 24 -6.11 0.16 4.44
CA ASN A 24 -7.52 0.51 4.56
C ASN A 24 -7.81 1.92 4.00
N GLN A 25 -6.95 2.91 4.25
CA GLN A 25 -7.07 4.23 3.62
C GLN A 25 -6.96 4.15 2.09
N ILE A 26 -6.09 3.28 1.58
CA ILE A 26 -5.93 3.06 0.14
C ILE A 26 -7.18 2.41 -0.48
N LYS A 27 -7.88 1.52 0.24
CA LYS A 27 -9.19 0.99 -0.21
C LYS A 27 -10.26 2.08 -0.29
N THR A 28 -10.33 2.95 0.71
CA THR A 28 -11.24 4.11 0.70
C THR A 28 -10.91 5.02 -0.48
N TYR A 29 -9.64 5.37 -0.66
CA TYR A 29 -9.17 6.19 -1.77
C TYR A 29 -9.50 5.56 -3.15
N ALA A 30 -9.31 4.26 -3.31
CA ALA A 30 -9.68 3.54 -4.53
C ALA A 30 -11.20 3.59 -4.80
N THR A 31 -12.01 3.49 -3.74
CA THR A 31 -13.47 3.56 -3.82
C THR A 31 -13.93 4.96 -4.24
N GLU A 32 -13.33 6.01 -3.66
CA GLU A 32 -13.62 7.41 -4.03
C GLU A 32 -13.24 7.73 -5.47
N LEU A 33 -12.14 7.13 -5.96
CA LEU A 33 -11.73 7.23 -7.35
C LEU A 33 -12.52 6.32 -8.31
N GLY A 34 -13.31 5.38 -7.80
CA GLY A 34 -14.01 4.38 -8.62
C GLY A 34 -13.08 3.41 -9.34
N VAL A 35 -11.90 3.10 -8.79
CA VAL A 35 -10.90 2.20 -9.39
C VAL A 35 -10.73 0.90 -8.60
N SER A 36 -10.28 -0.15 -9.27
CA SER A 36 -9.98 -1.43 -8.61
C SER A 36 -8.65 -1.37 -7.83
N LEU A 37 -8.48 -2.28 -6.86
CA LEU A 37 -7.22 -2.43 -6.13
C LEU A 37 -6.05 -2.92 -7.00
N ASP A 38 -6.34 -3.47 -8.17
CA ASP A 38 -5.34 -3.92 -9.14
C ASP A 38 -4.98 -2.84 -10.17
N ASN A 39 -5.57 -1.65 -10.06
CA ASN A 39 -5.22 -0.50 -10.89
C ASN A 39 -3.73 -0.13 -10.68
N GLN A 40 -3.00 0.03 -11.79
CA GLN A 40 -1.56 0.29 -11.75
C GLN A 40 -1.23 1.64 -11.11
N ASP A 41 -2.01 2.68 -11.40
CA ASP A 41 -1.80 4.01 -10.82
C ASP A 41 -2.05 4.02 -9.31
N LEU A 42 -3.06 3.28 -8.85
CA LEU A 42 -3.30 3.08 -7.42
C LEU A 42 -2.11 2.40 -6.75
N LYS A 43 -1.52 1.39 -7.41
CA LYS A 43 -0.33 0.70 -6.90
C LYS A 43 0.90 1.60 -6.84
N VAL A 44 1.06 2.49 -7.82
CA VAL A 44 2.11 3.52 -7.80
C VAL A 44 1.88 4.51 -6.66
N LYS A 45 0.63 4.94 -6.43
CA LYS A 45 0.28 5.82 -5.31
C LYS A 45 0.50 5.14 -3.95
N PHE A 46 0.11 3.88 -3.81
CA PHE A 46 0.42 3.05 -2.63
C PHE A 46 1.92 3.02 -2.38
N PHE A 47 2.71 2.68 -3.40
CA PHE A 47 4.17 2.65 -3.27
C PHE A 47 4.73 4.01 -2.86
N ASN A 48 4.26 5.11 -3.46
CA ASN A 48 4.75 6.45 -3.15
C ASN A 48 4.40 6.90 -1.73
N GLY A 49 3.27 6.47 -1.18
CA GLY A 49 2.84 6.79 0.18
C GLY A 49 3.46 5.89 1.26
N LEU A 50 4.06 4.75 0.92
CA LEU A 50 4.76 3.89 1.88
C LEU A 50 5.92 4.60 2.60
N SER A 51 6.22 4.13 3.81
CA SER A 51 7.43 4.49 4.53
C SER A 51 8.70 4.07 3.77
N PRO A 52 9.85 4.73 3.98
CA PRO A 52 11.10 4.38 3.31
C PRO A 52 11.52 2.91 3.47
N GLU A 53 11.26 2.32 4.63
CA GLU A 53 11.57 0.93 4.95
C GLU A 53 10.70 -0.03 4.12
N ASN A 54 9.38 0.16 4.15
CA ASN A 54 8.44 -0.68 3.42
C ASN A 54 8.58 -0.53 1.90
N LYS A 55 9.00 0.65 1.40
CA LYS A 55 9.38 0.83 0.00
C LYS A 55 10.52 -0.09 -0.42
N LYS A 56 11.57 -0.21 0.41
CA LYS A 56 12.71 -1.10 0.12
C LYS A 56 12.26 -2.56 0.05
N ASP A 57 11.41 -2.99 0.97
CA ASP A 57 10.92 -4.36 1.00
C ASP A 57 9.96 -4.67 -0.15
N MET A 58 9.11 -3.72 -0.54
CA MET A 58 8.28 -3.85 -1.74
C MET A 58 9.12 -3.94 -3.02
N ILE A 59 10.21 -3.17 -3.13
CA ILE A 59 11.15 -3.26 -4.27
C ILE A 59 11.79 -4.66 -4.34
N ARG A 60 12.19 -5.21 -3.18
CA ARG A 60 12.79 -6.56 -3.09
C ARG A 60 11.79 -7.67 -3.44
N PHE A 61 10.53 -7.53 -2.99
CA PHE A 61 9.48 -8.51 -3.24
C PHE A 61 8.99 -8.51 -4.69
N GLY A 62 8.87 -7.32 -5.29
CA GLY A 62 8.51 -7.14 -6.69
C GLY A 62 7.15 -6.48 -6.91
N PHE A 63 7.15 -5.45 -7.77
CA PHE A 63 5.97 -4.64 -8.07
C PHE A 63 4.89 -5.38 -8.89
N LYS A 64 5.19 -6.55 -9.44
CA LYS A 64 4.26 -7.30 -10.31
C LYS A 64 3.16 -8.03 -9.53
N GLU A 65 3.40 -8.39 -8.27
CA GLU A 65 2.44 -9.14 -7.45
C GLU A 65 1.19 -8.32 -7.11
N PRO A 66 -0.02 -8.93 -7.02
CA PRO A 66 -1.23 -8.23 -6.61
C PRO A 66 -1.05 -7.40 -5.34
N LEU A 67 -1.70 -6.23 -5.24
CA LEU A 67 -1.51 -5.30 -4.12
C LEU A 67 -1.75 -5.97 -2.76
N LYS A 68 -2.76 -6.87 -2.69
CA LYS A 68 -3.04 -7.66 -1.49
C LYS A 68 -1.87 -8.54 -1.05
N LYS A 69 -1.17 -9.21 -1.98
CA LYS A 69 0.00 -10.03 -1.65
C LYS A 69 1.18 -9.19 -1.16
N ILE A 70 1.37 -8.00 -1.71
CA ILE A 70 2.38 -7.06 -1.25
C ILE A 70 2.10 -6.66 0.20
N VAL A 71 0.86 -6.31 0.53
CA VAL A 71 0.44 -5.98 1.90
C VAL A 71 0.69 -7.14 2.86
N GLU A 72 0.32 -8.37 2.48
CA GLU A 72 0.60 -9.57 3.27
C GLU A 72 2.11 -9.77 3.51
N HIS A 73 2.96 -9.52 2.51
CA HIS A 73 4.40 -9.60 2.65
C HIS A 73 4.98 -8.54 3.61
N LEU A 74 4.56 -7.28 3.46
CA LEU A 74 5.01 -6.18 4.31
C LEU A 74 4.60 -6.37 5.78
N ASN A 75 3.40 -6.91 6.03
CA ASN A 75 2.95 -7.28 7.36
C ASN A 75 3.80 -8.39 7.99
N ARG A 76 4.21 -9.41 7.21
CA ARG A 76 5.10 -10.48 7.70
C ARG A 76 6.47 -9.96 8.12
N ILE A 77 7.01 -8.99 7.38
CA ILE A 77 8.30 -8.38 7.75
C ILE A 77 8.16 -7.54 9.02
N SER A 78 7.07 -6.77 9.11
CA SER A 78 6.78 -5.92 10.27
C SER A 78 6.57 -6.74 11.56
N ALA A 79 6.03 -7.95 11.46
CA ALA A 79 5.85 -8.87 12.58
C ALA A 79 7.16 -9.50 13.09
N GLY A 80 8.28 -9.32 12.38
CA GLY A 80 9.54 -10.00 12.64
C GLY A 80 9.52 -11.48 12.21
N PRO A 81 10.68 -12.13 12.09
CA PRO A 81 10.72 -13.57 11.83
C PRO A 81 10.21 -14.33 13.06
N THR A 82 9.06 -15.00 12.93
CA THR A 82 8.44 -15.84 13.97
C THR A 82 9.22 -17.14 14.26
N ASP A 83 10.48 -17.29 13.83
CA ASP A 83 11.26 -18.53 13.99
C ASP A 83 12.73 -18.28 14.38
N MET A 84 12.96 -17.52 15.45
CA MET A 84 14.25 -17.52 16.16
C MET A 84 14.08 -17.94 17.62
N GLN A 85 13.54 -19.14 17.84
CA GLN A 85 13.70 -19.91 19.08
C GLN A 85 14.08 -21.35 18.73
N LYS A 86 15.26 -21.58 18.15
CA LYS A 86 15.93 -22.88 18.19
C LYS A 86 17.44 -22.70 18.13
N PHE A 87 18.06 -22.38 19.26
CA PHE A 87 19.39 -22.86 19.63
C PHE A 87 19.43 -23.05 21.15
#